data_AF-A0A139CIE5-F1
#
_entry.id   AF-A0A139CIE5-F1
#
_cell.length_a   1.000
_cell.length_b   1.000
_cell.length_c   1.000
_cell.angle_alpha   90.00
_cell.angle_beta   90.00
_cell.angle_gamma   90.00
#
_symmetry.space_group_name_H-M   'P 1'
#
loop_
_entity.id
_entity.type
_entity.pdbx_description
1 polymer ?
#
loop_
_entity_poly.entity_id
_entity_poly.type
_entity_poly.pdbx_seq_one_letter_code
_entity_poly.pdbx_strand_id
1 'polypeptide(L)' 'EDIATPANWQPGDDVIIPPPGSCGTAKERVESAEEGKYCLDWFMCFRKQS' A
#
# COMPACT_ATOMS: atom_id res chain seq x y z
N GLU A 1 -2.75 -6.77 -10.27
CA GLU A 1 -2.52 -6.46 -8.85
C GLU A 1 -3.85 -6.14 -8.23
N ASP A 2 -4.24 -6.88 -7.19
CA ASP A 2 -5.41 -6.49 -6.42
C ASP A 2 -5.12 -5.20 -5.66
N ILE A 3 -6.09 -4.29 -5.60
CA ILE A 3 -6.03 -3.06 -4.82
C ILE A 3 -7.26 -3.00 -3.93
N ALA A 4 -7.10 -2.45 -2.73
CA ALA A 4 -8.21 -2.16 -1.83
C ALA A 4 -8.47 -0.65 -1.82
N THR A 5 -9.73 -0.24 -1.71
CA THR A 5 -10.10 1.17 -1.57
C THR A 5 -10.31 1.48 -0.08
N PRO A 6 -9.77 2.61 0.43
CA PRO A 6 -10.10 3.08 1.78
C PRO A 6 -11.59 3.43 1.90
N ALA A 7 -12.05 3.61 3.15
CA ALA A 7 -13.41 4.05 3.40
C ALA A 7 -13.68 5.41 2.73
N ASN A 8 -14.84 5.55 2.07
CA ASN A 8 -15.27 6.76 1.35
C ASN A 8 -14.40 7.17 0.15
N TRP A 9 -13.57 6.28 -0.37
CA TRP A 9 -12.70 6.53 -1.52
C TRP A 9 -13.44 7.15 -2.71
N GLN A 10 -12.81 8.12 -3.37
CA GLN A 10 -13.25 8.75 -4.62
C GLN A 10 -12.19 8.62 -5.72
N PRO A 11 -12.57 8.69 -7.01
CA PRO A 11 -11.61 8.75 -8.10
C PRO A 11 -10.58 9.88 -7.91
N GLY A 12 -9.30 9.50 -7.82
CA GLY A 12 -8.19 10.42 -7.57
C GLY A 12 -7.57 10.28 -6.17
N ASP A 13 -8.26 9.63 -5.23
CA ASP A 13 -7.71 9.28 -3.92
C ASP A 13 -6.74 8.08 -4.04
N ASP A 14 -5.82 7.99 -3.10
CA ASP A 14 -4.85 6.90 -3.02
C ASP A 14 -5.52 5.56 -2.70
N VAL A 15 -4.98 4.49 -3.28
CA VAL A 15 -5.47 3.12 -3.08
C VAL A 15 -4.57 2.36 -2.12
N ILE A 16 -5.17 1.49 -1.31
CA ILE A 16 -4.46 0.62 -0.39
C ILE A 16 -3.84 -0.53 -1.19
N ILE A 17 -2.54 -0.71 -0.98
CA ILE A 17 -1.80 -1.86 -1.47
C ILE A 17 -2.09 -3.02 -0.50
N PRO A 18 -2.53 -4.20 -0.96
CA PRO A 18 -2.87 -5.32 -0.09
C PRO A 18 -1.72 -5.69 0.86
N PRO A 19 -2.03 -6.10 2.10
CA PRO A 19 -1.00 -6.42 3.07
C PRO A 19 -0.13 -7.60 2.60
N PRO A 20 1.13 -7.67 3.05
CA PRO A 20 2.02 -8.77 2.71
C PRO A 20 1.44 -10.11 3.19
N GLY A 21 1.42 -11.11 2.31
CA GLY A 21 0.90 -12.45 2.65
C GLY A 21 1.85 -13.27 3.56
N SER A 22 3.04 -12.75 3.85
CA SER A 22 4.04 -13.41 4.71
C SER A 22 4.94 -12.40 5.44
N CYS A 23 5.58 -12.84 6.53
CA CYS A 23 6.50 -12.00 7.31
C CYS A 23 7.73 -11.54 6.51
N GLY A 24 8.24 -12.37 5.59
CA GLY A 24 9.41 -12.01 4.76
C GLY A 24 9.11 -10.83 3.84
N THR A 25 7.96 -10.89 3.16
CA THR A 25 7.47 -9.82 2.28
C THR A 25 7.08 -8.55 3.03
N ALA A 26 6.82 -8.63 4.34
CA ALA A 26 6.53 -7.46 5.17
C ALA A 26 7.80 -6.62 5.42
N LYS A 27 8.92 -7.28 5.69
CA LYS A 27 10.20 -6.60 5.96
C LYS A 27 10.70 -5.85 4.74
N GLU A 28 10.70 -6.51 3.57
CA GLU A 28 11.09 -5.89 2.31
C GLU A 28 10.26 -4.65 2.01
N ARG A 29 8.97 -4.64 2.37
CA ARG A 29 8.06 -3.53 2.11
C ARG A 29 8.26 -2.31 3.00
N VAL A 30 8.69 -2.51 4.25
CA VAL A 30 9.05 -1.40 5.16
C VAL A 30 10.42 -0.83 4.80
N GLU A 31 11.34 -1.66 4.31
CA GLU A 31 12.70 -1.27 3.93
C GLU A 31 12.78 -0.67 2.52
N SER A 32 11.86 -1.03 1.61
CA SER A 32 11.82 -0.52 0.24
C SER A 32 11.10 0.81 0.17
N ALA A 33 11.85 1.91 0.09
CA ALA A 33 11.31 3.22 -0.27
C ALA A 33 11.02 3.28 -1.78
N GLU A 34 9.89 2.74 -2.22
CA GLU A 34 9.44 2.85 -3.61
C GLU A 34 8.76 4.20 -3.87
N GLU A 35 9.21 4.89 -4.93
CA GLU A 35 8.69 6.20 -5.33
C GLU A 35 7.18 6.14 -5.60
N GLY A 36 6.41 7.04 -4.96
CA GLY A 36 4.94 7.08 -5.09
C GLY A 36 4.18 6.08 -4.23
N LYS A 37 4.87 5.32 -3.36
CA LYS A 37 4.26 4.48 -2.32
C LYS A 37 4.65 4.99 -0.94
N TYR A 38 3.71 4.94 0.00
CA TYR A 38 4.00 5.29 1.38
C TYR A 38 3.24 4.36 2.33
N CYS A 39 3.85 4.05 3.47
CA CYS A 39 3.27 3.17 4.47
C CYS A 39 3.07 3.94 5.77
N LEU A 40 1.86 3.82 6.33
CA LEU A 40 1.60 4.30 7.70
C LEU A 40 2.06 3.26 8.72
N ASP A 41 2.04 1.98 8.33
CA ASP A 41 2.49 0.85 9.12
C ASP A 41 2.91 -0.30 8.18
N TRP A 42 3.54 -1.35 8.70
CA TRP A 42 4.05 -2.49 7.92
C TRP A 42 2.98 -3.22 7.10
N PHE A 43 1.72 -3.17 7.55
CA PHE A 43 0.58 -3.81 6.88
C PHE A 43 -0.29 -2.83 6.09
N MET A 44 -0.05 -1.51 6.22
CA MET A 44 -0.92 -0.47 5.68
C MET A 44 -0.10 0.50 4.82
N CYS A 45 -0.13 0.26 3.51
CA CYS A 45 0.55 1.07 2.52
C CYS A 45 -0.40 1.54 1.42
N PHE A 46 -0.09 2.70 0.86
CA PHE A 46 -0.88 3.39 -0.15
C PHE A 46 -0.03 3.68 -1.38
N ARG A 47 -0.70 3.81 -2.53
CA ARG A 47 -0.12 4.35 -3.77
C ARG A 47 -1.14 5.23 -4.49
N LYS A 48 -0.66 6.16 -5.30
CA LYS A 48 -1.53 6.89 -6.23
C LYS A 48 -2.14 5.93 -7.24
N GLN A 49 -3.45 6.03 -7.44
CA GLN A 49 -4.10 5.36 -8.55
C GLN A 49 -3.67 6.05 -9.85
N SER A 50 -2.88 5.34 -10.65
CA SER A 50 -2.46 5.76 -11.99
C SER A 50 -3.48 5.35 -13.04
#